data_AF-A6G7Z8-F1
#
_entry.id   AF-A6G7Z8-F1
#
_cell.length_a   1.000
_cell.length_b   1.000
_cell.length_c   1.000
_cell.angle_alpha   90.00
_cell.angle_beta   90.00
_cell.angle_gamma   90.00
#
_symmetry.space_group_name_H-M   'P 1'
#
loop_
_entity.id
_entity.type
_entity.pdbx_description
1 polymer ?
#
loop_
_entity_poly.entity_id
_entity_poly.type
_entity_poly.pdbx_seq_one_letter_code
_entity_poly.pdbx_strand_id
1 'polypeptide(L)'
;MGLFSRFRRSPAPEAPGRVVVVSEGLERFGQRELAFAVQLRPGESGEAVRAELEQLIAAIRSHAEQGQLVHAGGFTAFGAPGFLSSRTQGIVYANAGSGDPELPESALAAVLVDPDELRVAQAGGASRILARLGQLSSQYPFPQTNDRDRPSVARPGEDSSLVFQTARASVPGVSLLLAHGVLRIRVRPSARPALRQLLEASPDDAAFALLTAPDAAANAQLVWFPGQGGPSAITPPGSQGELVTGGMLVVASGQERDEVRIHEDGFAWLAHPSSWERARACLLAGEALDMPLADPSFDLRIETLAEGFLHYLPVNGAPDESLRITLLTPDEALRQAVDIEVLSRYAKAVLAAMTGLELGGVHVTLAPGEAARVEGLGVDAGAVETVRAVEAPSVRAGVAFEVHAGLG
;
A
#
# COMPACT_ATOMS: atom_id res chain seq x y z
N MET A 1 10.77 34.15 3.01
CA MET A 1 12.05 33.41 3.17
C MET A 1 12.21 33.10 4.65
N GLY A 2 12.22 31.81 5.02
CA GLY A 2 12.39 31.37 6.41
C GLY A 2 11.22 30.58 7.02
N LEU A 3 10.59 29.67 6.27
CA LEU A 3 9.80 28.58 6.86
C LEU A 3 10.65 27.31 6.72
N PHE A 4 11.46 27.06 7.75
CA PHE A 4 12.23 25.83 7.88
C PHE A 4 11.30 24.64 7.71
N SER A 5 11.53 23.82 6.69
CA SER A 5 11.14 22.42 6.75
C SER A 5 11.84 21.86 7.99
N ARG A 6 11.08 21.52 9.02
CA ARG A 6 11.65 20.72 10.10
C ARG A 6 11.90 19.35 9.48
N PHE A 7 13.13 18.88 9.61
CA PHE A 7 13.45 17.51 9.28
C PHE A 7 13.59 16.80 10.61
N ARG A 8 12.75 15.80 10.85
CA ARG A 8 12.91 15.00 12.05
C ARG A 8 14.11 14.10 11.82
N ARG A 9 15.18 14.33 12.59
CA ARG A 9 16.20 13.29 12.78
C ARG A 9 15.50 12.09 13.38
N SER A 10 15.72 10.90 12.81
CA SER A 10 15.30 9.67 13.47
C SER A 10 15.81 9.71 14.92
N PRO A 11 14.95 9.47 15.93
CA PRO A 11 15.38 9.43 17.32
C PRO A 11 16.26 8.22 17.62
N ALA A 12 16.34 7.24 16.71
CA ALA A 12 17.26 6.12 16.79
C ALA A 12 18.69 6.54 16.40
N PRO A 13 19.73 5.99 17.05
CA PRO A 13 21.09 6.15 16.56
C PRO A 13 21.16 5.62 15.13
N GLU A 14 21.66 6.43 14.19
CA GLU A 14 21.78 6.02 12.80
C GLU A 14 22.53 4.69 12.72
N ALA A 15 21.90 3.69 12.07
CA ALA A 15 22.59 2.45 11.78
C ALA A 15 23.89 2.79 11.02
N PRO A 16 25.05 2.29 11.47
CA PRO A 16 26.33 2.68 10.89
C PRO A 16 26.33 2.41 9.38
N GLY A 17 26.58 3.46 8.60
CA GLY A 17 26.71 3.38 7.15
C GLY A 17 25.46 3.74 6.33
N ARG A 18 24.38 4.25 6.91
CA ARG A 18 23.26 4.81 6.13
C ARG A 18 22.78 6.16 6.64
N VAL A 19 22.12 6.93 5.77
CA VAL A 19 21.44 8.20 6.10
C VAL A 19 19.94 8.00 5.93
N VAL A 20 19.19 8.35 6.97
CA VAL A 20 17.72 8.37 6.95
C VAL A 20 17.21 9.81 7.05
N VAL A 21 16.30 10.17 6.16
CA VAL A 21 15.61 11.47 6.12
C VAL A 21 14.13 11.23 5.96
N VAL A 22 13.35 11.81 6.88
CA VAL A 22 11.89 11.83 6.81
C VAL A 22 11.44 13.28 6.72
N SER A 23 10.57 13.60 5.77
CA SER A 23 9.99 14.94 5.67
C SER A 23 9.01 15.22 6.82
N GLU A 24 8.77 16.50 7.10
CA GLU A 24 7.73 16.95 8.02
C GLU A 24 6.98 18.14 7.40
N GLY A 25 5.66 18.07 7.43
CA GLY A 25 4.77 19.15 6.98
C GLY A 25 4.39 19.07 5.50
N LEU A 26 4.61 17.96 4.80
CA LEU A 26 4.01 17.73 3.48
C LEU A 26 2.50 17.50 3.58
N GLU A 27 2.03 16.94 4.70
CA GLU A 27 0.61 16.63 4.90
C GLU A 27 -0.31 17.85 4.79
N ARG A 28 0.20 19.04 5.14
CA ARG A 28 -0.56 20.31 5.01
C ARG A 28 -0.93 20.66 3.56
N PHE A 29 -0.30 20.00 2.59
CA PHE A 29 -0.58 20.13 1.15
C PHE A 29 -1.28 18.90 0.58
N GLY A 30 -1.77 17.99 1.42
CA GLY A 30 -2.37 16.71 1.00
C GLY A 30 -1.35 15.66 0.52
N GLN A 31 -0.04 15.94 0.64
CA GLN A 31 1.03 15.02 0.29
C GLN A 31 1.44 14.22 1.53
N ARG A 32 1.48 12.89 1.44
CA ARG A 32 2.05 12.04 2.50
C ARG A 32 3.53 12.38 2.69
N GLU A 33 3.99 12.32 3.94
CA GLU A 33 5.42 12.46 4.25
C GLU A 33 6.25 11.43 3.46
N LEU A 34 7.48 11.80 3.13
CA LEU A 34 8.42 10.99 2.38
C LEU A 34 9.52 10.49 3.31
N ALA A 35 9.90 9.23 3.13
CA ALA A 35 10.95 8.56 3.85
C ALA A 35 12.04 8.11 2.86
N PHE A 36 13.27 8.53 3.10
CA PHE A 36 14.46 8.11 2.38
C PHE A 36 15.41 7.42 3.34
N ALA A 37 15.90 6.25 2.97
CA ALA A 37 17.05 5.60 3.60
C ALA A 37 18.07 5.31 2.50
N VAL A 38 19.30 5.82 2.64
CA VAL A 38 20.35 5.73 1.62
C VAL A 38 21.61 5.16 2.22
N GLN A 39 22.14 4.09 1.62
CA GLN A 39 23.43 3.51 2.00
C GLN A 39 24.56 4.48 1.63
N LEU A 40 25.44 4.75 2.59
CA LEU A 40 26.66 5.53 2.38
C LEU A 40 27.74 4.67 1.74
N ARG A 41 28.42 5.26 0.76
CA ARG A 41 29.63 4.69 0.16
C ARG A 41 30.85 4.94 1.06
N PRO A 42 31.90 4.11 0.95
CA PRO A 42 33.15 4.36 1.66
C PRO A 42 33.69 5.78 1.40
N GLY A 43 33.88 6.56 2.47
CA GLY A 43 34.39 7.93 2.40
C GLY A 43 33.36 9.00 2.04
N GLU A 44 32.10 8.64 1.84
CA GLU A 44 31.03 9.60 1.55
C GLU A 44 30.57 10.32 2.82
N SER A 45 30.32 11.63 2.70
CA SER A 45 29.78 12.43 3.80
C SER A 45 28.26 12.23 3.91
N GLY A 46 27.81 11.71 5.05
CA GLY A 46 26.38 11.61 5.35
C GLY A 46 25.66 12.97 5.37
N GLU A 47 26.35 14.04 5.75
CA GLU A 47 25.78 15.41 5.72
C GLU A 47 25.54 15.89 4.28
N ALA A 48 26.44 15.56 3.34
CA ALA A 48 26.26 15.93 1.94
C ALA A 48 25.06 15.19 1.32
N VAL A 49 24.95 13.87 1.55
CA VAL A 49 23.81 13.06 1.11
C VAL A 49 22.50 13.60 1.70
N ARG A 50 22.48 13.94 2.99
CA ARG A 50 21.31 14.55 3.64
C ARG A 50 20.93 15.87 2.98
N ALA A 51 21.88 16.76 2.74
CA ALA A 51 21.60 18.05 2.13
C ALA A 51 20.96 17.91 0.73
N GLU A 52 21.42 16.94 -0.08
CA GLU A 52 20.79 16.64 -1.38
C GLU A 52 19.36 16.10 -1.22
N LEU A 53 19.12 15.19 -0.27
CA LEU A 53 17.77 14.68 0.03
C LEU A 53 16.82 15.79 0.50
N GLU A 54 17.30 16.71 1.34
CA GLU A 54 16.52 17.86 1.80
C GLU A 54 16.14 18.80 0.66
N GLN A 55 17.04 19.01 -0.31
CA GLN A 55 16.75 19.79 -1.52
C GLN A 55 15.69 19.11 -2.39
N LEU A 56 15.78 17.79 -2.58
CA LEU A 56 14.76 17.03 -3.30
C LEU A 56 13.39 17.10 -2.62
N ILE A 57 13.33 16.93 -1.30
CA ILE A 57 12.08 17.04 -0.54
C ILE A 57 11.49 18.45 -0.69
N ALA A 58 12.33 19.49 -0.66
CA ALA A 58 11.88 20.86 -0.89
C ALA A 58 11.30 21.07 -2.31
N ALA A 59 11.86 20.41 -3.32
CA ALA A 59 11.32 20.42 -4.69
C ALA A 59 9.97 19.70 -4.75
N ILE A 60 9.85 18.50 -4.19
CA ILE A 60 8.57 17.75 -4.15
C ILE A 60 7.50 18.54 -3.39
N ARG A 61 7.87 19.23 -2.29
CA ARG A 61 6.96 20.13 -1.58
C ARG A 61 6.42 21.23 -2.49
N SER A 62 7.26 21.84 -3.32
CA SER A 62 6.84 22.89 -4.25
C SER A 62 5.86 22.37 -5.31
N HIS A 63 6.00 21.12 -5.74
CA HIS A 63 5.03 20.45 -6.60
C HIS A 63 3.72 20.14 -5.87
N ALA A 64 3.80 19.66 -4.61
CA ALA A 64 2.62 19.41 -3.79
C ALA A 64 1.80 20.69 -3.51
N GLU A 65 2.48 21.83 -3.30
CA GLU A 65 1.85 23.16 -3.20
C GLU A 65 1.03 23.53 -4.45
N GLN A 66 1.36 22.96 -5.60
CA GLN A 66 0.67 23.16 -6.88
C GLN A 66 -0.36 22.05 -7.17
N GLY A 67 -0.64 21.17 -6.20
CA GLY A 67 -1.55 20.03 -6.34
C GLY A 67 -0.95 18.84 -7.10
N GLN A 68 0.35 18.85 -7.40
CA GLN A 68 1.05 17.73 -8.02
C GLN A 68 1.58 16.79 -6.92
N LEU A 69 0.75 15.81 -6.57
CA LEU A 69 1.00 14.86 -5.47
C LEU A 69 1.60 13.55 -6.00
N VAL A 70 2.40 12.89 -5.17
CA VAL A 70 2.90 11.52 -5.37
C VAL A 70 2.24 10.57 -4.38
N HIS A 71 2.01 9.34 -4.83
CA HIS A 71 1.32 8.28 -4.08
C HIS A 71 2.07 6.96 -4.22
N ALA A 72 1.75 5.99 -3.36
CA ALA A 72 2.29 4.63 -3.49
C ALA A 72 1.90 4.04 -4.86
N GLY A 73 2.88 3.50 -5.59
CA GLY A 73 2.73 3.07 -6.97
C GLY A 73 3.16 4.13 -8.00
N GLY A 74 3.27 5.40 -7.59
CA GLY A 74 3.72 6.50 -8.45
C GLY A 74 5.24 6.57 -8.59
N PHE A 75 5.70 7.55 -9.39
CA PHE A 75 7.12 7.77 -9.65
C PHE A 75 7.46 9.27 -9.83
N THR A 76 8.74 9.60 -9.66
CA THR A 76 9.34 10.88 -10.03
C THR A 76 10.50 10.62 -10.97
N ALA A 77 10.60 11.39 -12.06
CA ALA A 77 11.69 11.31 -13.02
C ALA A 77 12.64 12.50 -12.85
N PHE A 78 13.94 12.25 -12.96
CA PHE A 78 14.98 13.27 -12.93
C PHE A 78 15.50 13.55 -14.34
N GLY A 79 15.94 14.79 -14.55
CA GLY A 79 16.72 15.16 -15.72
C GLY A 79 18.22 14.90 -15.50
N ALA A 80 19.03 15.14 -16.53
CA ALA A 80 20.48 15.13 -16.38
C ALA A 80 20.95 16.17 -15.35
N PRO A 81 21.93 15.86 -14.47
CA PRO A 81 22.75 14.64 -14.48
C PRO A 81 22.18 13.44 -13.71
N GLY A 82 21.02 13.55 -13.04
CA GLY A 82 20.49 12.54 -12.11
C GLY A 82 20.49 13.04 -10.65
N PHE A 83 20.27 12.14 -9.69
CA PHE A 83 20.17 12.47 -8.25
C PHE A 83 21.06 11.58 -7.36
N LEU A 84 21.94 12.14 -6.53
CA LEU A 84 22.99 11.44 -5.74
C LEU A 84 24.02 10.62 -6.56
N SER A 85 23.70 10.27 -7.80
CA SER A 85 24.57 9.61 -8.76
C SER A 85 24.02 9.80 -10.17
N SER A 86 24.87 9.69 -11.19
CA SER A 86 24.43 9.75 -12.60
C SER A 86 23.56 8.56 -13.03
N ARG A 87 23.60 7.46 -12.25
CA ARG A 87 22.79 6.26 -12.47
C ARG A 87 21.39 6.39 -11.90
N THR A 88 21.14 7.30 -10.97
CA THR A 88 19.81 7.47 -10.40
C THR A 88 19.02 8.46 -11.24
N GLN A 89 18.01 7.97 -11.97
CA GLN A 89 17.17 8.80 -12.83
C GLN A 89 15.72 8.91 -12.36
N GLY A 90 15.36 8.24 -11.27
CA GLY A 90 14.04 8.46 -10.69
C GLY A 90 13.85 7.87 -9.30
N ILE A 91 12.61 7.98 -8.86
CA ILE A 91 12.08 7.41 -7.64
C ILE A 91 10.81 6.64 -7.98
N VAL A 92 10.65 5.47 -7.38
CA VAL A 92 9.33 4.83 -7.24
C VAL A 92 8.89 4.90 -5.78
N TYR A 93 7.61 5.17 -5.56
CA TYR A 93 7.06 5.36 -4.21
C TYR A 93 6.30 4.13 -3.75
N ALA A 94 6.52 3.72 -2.50
CA ALA A 94 5.82 2.62 -1.86
C ALA A 94 5.32 3.03 -0.47
N ASN A 95 4.43 2.23 0.13
CA ASN A 95 4.11 2.41 1.56
C ASN A 95 5.32 1.99 2.39
N ALA A 96 5.76 2.82 3.34
CA ALA A 96 6.92 2.50 4.18
C ALA A 96 6.66 1.40 5.23
N GLY A 97 5.38 1.16 5.57
CA GLY A 97 4.94 0.38 6.74
C GLY A 97 5.23 -1.13 6.78
N SER A 98 6.24 -1.62 6.09
CA SER A 98 6.61 -3.02 6.09
C SER A 98 8.13 -3.17 6.06
N GLY A 99 8.78 -3.18 7.22
CA GLY A 99 10.13 -3.76 7.38
C GLY A 99 11.17 -2.91 8.10
N ASP A 100 11.08 -1.57 8.11
CA ASP A 100 12.05 -0.71 8.78
C ASP A 100 11.42 0.08 9.95
N PRO A 101 11.81 -0.19 11.20
CA PRO A 101 11.27 0.51 12.36
C PRO A 101 11.67 2.00 12.42
N GLU A 102 12.65 2.45 11.63
CA GLU A 102 13.05 3.86 11.55
C GLU A 102 12.15 4.68 10.60
N LEU A 103 11.39 4.03 9.72
CA LEU A 103 10.54 4.71 8.75
C LEU A 103 9.09 4.77 9.28
N PRO A 104 8.46 5.96 9.32
CA PRO A 104 7.07 6.05 9.74
C PRO A 104 6.15 5.29 8.81
N GLU A 105 5.27 4.44 9.35
CA GLU A 105 4.33 3.64 8.55
C GLU A 105 3.41 4.48 7.66
N SER A 106 3.08 5.70 8.11
CA SER A 106 2.26 6.65 7.36
C SER A 106 3.00 7.30 6.18
N ALA A 107 4.33 7.25 6.14
CA ALA A 107 5.14 7.84 5.09
C ALA A 107 5.17 6.98 3.81
N LEU A 108 5.55 7.61 2.71
CA LEU A 108 5.93 6.94 1.47
C LEU A 108 7.43 6.68 1.48
N ALA A 109 7.82 5.41 1.35
CA ALA A 109 9.20 5.06 1.07
C ALA A 109 9.54 5.49 -0.36
N ALA A 110 10.64 6.26 -0.50
CA ALA A 110 11.18 6.68 -1.77
C ALA A 110 12.34 5.77 -2.17
N VAL A 111 12.10 4.92 -3.17
CA VAL A 111 13.08 3.94 -3.67
C VAL A 111 13.72 4.47 -4.95
N LEU A 112 15.04 4.66 -4.91
CA LEU A 112 15.87 5.15 -6.00
C LEU A 112 15.97 4.09 -7.10
N VAL A 113 15.74 4.53 -8.33
CA VAL A 113 15.78 3.66 -9.52
C VAL A 113 16.67 4.24 -10.61
N ASP A 114 17.24 3.34 -11.39
CA ASP A 114 18.01 3.68 -12.58
C ASP A 114 17.09 4.02 -13.79
N PRO A 115 17.63 4.47 -14.94
CA PRO A 115 16.80 4.85 -16.07
C PRO A 115 15.97 3.69 -16.66
N ASP A 116 16.52 2.48 -16.69
CA ASP A 116 15.84 1.32 -17.26
C ASP A 116 14.73 0.82 -16.33
N GLU A 117 15.00 0.82 -15.02
CA GLU A 117 14.01 0.54 -13.99
C GLU A 117 12.88 1.56 -13.98
N LEU A 118 13.20 2.85 -14.10
CA LEU A 118 12.19 3.90 -14.21
C LEU A 118 11.30 3.68 -15.44
N ARG A 119 11.88 3.36 -16.60
CA ARG A 119 11.13 3.05 -17.82
C ARG A 119 10.19 1.86 -17.61
N VAL A 120 10.67 0.81 -16.91
CA VAL A 120 9.84 -0.35 -16.59
C VAL A 120 8.74 0.00 -15.60
N ALA A 121 9.01 0.80 -14.57
CA ALA A 121 7.99 1.25 -13.63
C ALA A 121 6.89 2.09 -14.31
N GLN A 122 7.27 2.95 -15.27
CA GLN A 122 6.32 3.75 -16.06
C GLN A 122 5.41 2.91 -16.96
N ALA A 123 5.93 1.79 -17.48
CA ALA A 123 5.21 0.94 -18.42
C ALA A 123 4.49 -0.24 -17.77
N GLY A 124 5.08 -0.86 -16.74
CA GLY A 124 4.57 -2.04 -16.05
C GLY A 124 4.13 -1.82 -14.60
N GLY A 125 4.24 -0.59 -14.08
CA GLY A 125 3.91 -0.24 -12.70
C GLY A 125 5.09 -0.36 -11.74
N ALA A 126 5.12 0.49 -10.71
CA ALA A 126 6.19 0.52 -9.71
C ALA A 126 6.34 -0.80 -8.94
N SER A 127 5.22 -1.50 -8.68
CA SER A 127 5.18 -2.78 -7.96
C SER A 127 6.11 -3.84 -8.56
N ARG A 128 6.25 -3.86 -9.90
CA ARG A 128 7.16 -4.77 -10.62
C ARG A 128 8.61 -4.56 -10.21
N ILE A 129 9.05 -3.31 -10.19
CA ILE A 129 10.42 -2.96 -9.81
C ILE A 129 10.64 -3.19 -8.31
N LEU A 130 9.70 -2.76 -7.47
CA LEU A 130 9.78 -2.95 -6.02
C LEU A 130 9.94 -4.42 -5.65
N ALA A 131 9.13 -5.32 -6.23
CA ALA A 131 9.20 -6.75 -5.93
C ALA A 131 10.53 -7.39 -6.39
N ARG A 132 11.04 -6.99 -7.57
CA ARG A 132 12.34 -7.47 -8.06
C ARG A 132 13.51 -6.95 -7.23
N LEU A 133 13.44 -5.70 -6.77
CA LEU A 133 14.41 -5.14 -5.83
C LEU A 133 14.36 -5.86 -4.48
N GLY A 134 13.16 -6.19 -4.00
CA GLY A 134 12.96 -7.01 -2.81
C GLY A 134 13.59 -8.39 -2.97
N GLN A 135 13.39 -9.03 -4.13
CA GLN A 135 14.02 -10.30 -4.45
C GLN A 135 15.55 -10.22 -4.51
N LEU A 136 16.11 -9.20 -5.17
CA LEU A 136 17.56 -8.99 -5.27
C LEU A 136 18.21 -8.81 -3.90
N SER A 137 17.51 -8.11 -2.99
CA SER A 137 18.01 -7.77 -1.65
C SER A 137 17.60 -8.78 -0.57
N SER A 138 16.80 -9.79 -0.92
CA SER A 138 16.15 -10.72 0.02
C SER A 138 15.36 -9.99 1.11
N GLN A 139 14.70 -8.88 0.77
CA GLN A 139 13.87 -8.09 1.67
C GLN A 139 12.45 -7.95 1.13
N TYR A 140 11.45 -8.22 1.96
CA TYR A 140 10.06 -8.03 1.61
C TYR A 140 9.52 -6.70 2.16
N PRO A 141 8.66 -5.99 1.41
CA PRO A 141 8.29 -6.23 0.01
C PRO A 141 9.30 -5.61 -0.98
N PHE A 142 10.19 -4.75 -0.49
CA PHE A 142 11.25 -4.08 -1.25
C PHE A 142 12.42 -3.75 -0.29
N PRO A 143 13.61 -3.35 -0.79
CA PRO A 143 14.72 -2.98 0.07
C PRO A 143 14.41 -1.75 0.90
N GLN A 144 14.67 -1.84 2.21
CA GLN A 144 14.46 -0.73 3.14
C GLN A 144 15.53 0.35 3.04
N THR A 145 16.60 0.12 2.28
CA THR A 145 17.69 1.08 2.10
C THR A 145 18.12 1.09 0.64
N ASN A 146 18.30 2.30 0.12
CA ASN A 146 18.76 2.53 -1.24
C ASN A 146 20.27 2.31 -1.32
N ASP A 147 20.66 1.14 -1.82
CA ASP A 147 22.01 0.89 -2.33
C ASP A 147 22.11 1.43 -3.77
N ARG A 148 22.97 2.44 -3.98
CA ARG A 148 23.19 3.08 -5.29
C ARG A 148 24.19 2.33 -6.18
N ASP A 149 24.85 1.30 -5.65
CA ASP A 149 25.85 0.51 -6.38
C ASP A 149 25.32 -0.89 -6.77
N ARG A 150 24.08 -1.21 -6.39
CA ARG A 150 23.39 -2.44 -6.80
C ARG A 150 23.25 -2.53 -8.34
N PRO A 151 23.16 -3.75 -8.90
CA PRO A 151 22.79 -3.92 -10.30
C PRO A 151 21.33 -3.50 -10.55
N SER A 152 21.04 -3.17 -11.82
CA SER A 152 19.68 -2.97 -12.30
C SER A 152 18.85 -4.26 -12.18
N VAL A 153 17.57 -4.13 -11.88
CA VAL A 153 16.60 -5.25 -11.95
C VAL A 153 15.73 -5.23 -13.22
N ALA A 154 15.90 -4.23 -14.09
CA ALA A 154 15.35 -4.26 -15.43
C ALA A 154 16.11 -5.28 -16.29
N ARG A 155 15.42 -6.01 -17.17
CA ARG A 155 16.04 -7.02 -18.04
C ARG A 155 15.76 -6.75 -19.52
N PRO A 156 16.56 -7.28 -20.46
CA PRO A 156 16.14 -7.35 -21.85
C PRO A 156 14.85 -8.17 -22.00
N GLY A 157 13.95 -7.75 -22.90
CA GLY A 157 12.70 -8.46 -23.18
C GLY A 157 11.48 -7.97 -22.39
N GLU A 158 11.54 -6.85 -21.66
CA GLU A 158 10.36 -6.30 -20.94
C GLU A 158 9.21 -5.96 -21.89
N ASP A 159 9.52 -5.62 -23.14
CA ASP A 159 8.56 -5.37 -24.22
C ASP A 159 7.73 -6.61 -24.57
N SER A 160 8.19 -7.82 -24.20
CA SER A 160 7.38 -9.03 -24.33
C SER A 160 6.26 -9.12 -23.28
N SER A 161 6.21 -8.22 -22.29
CA SER A 161 5.17 -8.22 -21.26
C SER A 161 3.82 -7.84 -21.84
N LEU A 162 2.77 -8.56 -21.44
CA LEU A 162 1.39 -8.28 -21.83
C LEU A 162 0.97 -6.87 -21.44
N VAL A 163 1.42 -6.38 -20.27
CA VAL A 163 1.12 -5.02 -19.78
C VAL A 163 1.71 -3.94 -20.67
N PHE A 164 2.87 -4.20 -21.29
CA PHE A 164 3.51 -3.25 -22.20
C PHE A 164 2.76 -3.13 -23.52
N GLN A 165 2.01 -4.18 -23.89
CA GLN A 165 1.27 -4.30 -25.14
C GLN A 165 -0.21 -3.93 -25.00
N THR A 166 -0.67 -3.61 -23.78
CA THR A 166 -2.07 -3.34 -23.47
C THR A 166 -2.26 -1.88 -23.03
N ALA A 167 -3.42 -1.31 -23.32
CA ALA A 167 -3.81 -0.02 -22.73
C ALA A 167 -3.78 -0.14 -21.20
N ARG A 168 -3.23 0.85 -20.51
CA ARG A 168 -2.98 0.73 -19.07
C ARG A 168 -3.34 1.99 -18.33
N ALA A 169 -3.79 1.82 -17.10
CA ALA A 169 -4.07 2.89 -16.17
C ALA A 169 -3.67 2.48 -14.75
N SER A 170 -3.30 3.45 -13.93
CA SER A 170 -3.12 3.25 -12.50
C SER A 170 -4.23 3.98 -11.76
N VAL A 171 -4.84 3.30 -10.80
CA VAL A 171 -5.84 3.90 -9.91
C VAL A 171 -5.36 3.72 -8.47
N PRO A 172 -4.80 4.77 -7.85
CA PRO A 172 -4.35 4.72 -6.47
C PRO A 172 -5.49 4.30 -5.54
N GLY A 173 -5.21 3.35 -4.64
CA GLY A 173 -6.21 2.80 -3.72
C GLY A 173 -6.99 1.59 -4.27
N VAL A 174 -6.60 1.05 -5.42
CA VAL A 174 -6.98 -0.31 -5.84
C VAL A 174 -5.83 -1.28 -5.61
N SER A 175 -6.12 -2.42 -4.97
CA SER A 175 -5.18 -3.51 -4.71
C SER A 175 -5.80 -4.86 -5.07
N LEU A 176 -4.94 -5.88 -5.18
CA LEU A 176 -5.31 -7.25 -5.53
C LEU A 176 -4.82 -8.19 -4.43
N LEU A 177 -5.68 -9.12 -4.00
CA LEU A 177 -5.32 -10.11 -2.99
C LEU A 177 -5.90 -11.48 -3.35
N LEU A 178 -5.05 -12.41 -3.74
CA LEU A 178 -5.40 -13.81 -3.89
C LEU A 178 -5.21 -14.52 -2.55
N ALA A 179 -6.29 -15.13 -2.05
CA ALA A 179 -6.23 -15.99 -0.88
C ALA A 179 -7.28 -17.09 -0.99
N HIS A 180 -6.87 -18.34 -0.71
CA HIS A 180 -7.74 -19.52 -0.73
C HIS A 180 -8.51 -19.71 -2.05
N GLY A 181 -7.84 -19.48 -3.18
CA GLY A 181 -8.45 -19.62 -4.51
C GLY A 181 -9.40 -18.50 -4.91
N VAL A 182 -9.49 -17.41 -4.13
CA VAL A 182 -10.33 -16.24 -4.42
C VAL A 182 -9.45 -15.02 -4.68
N LEU A 183 -9.52 -14.47 -5.88
CA LEU A 183 -8.92 -13.17 -6.21
C LEU A 183 -9.86 -12.04 -5.77
N ARG A 184 -9.40 -11.22 -4.84
CA ARG A 184 -10.12 -10.03 -4.36
C ARG A 184 -9.58 -8.78 -5.04
N ILE A 185 -10.45 -8.05 -5.73
CA ILE A 185 -10.22 -6.67 -6.18
C ILE A 185 -10.72 -5.75 -5.07
N ARG A 186 -9.81 -5.09 -4.37
CA ARG A 186 -10.13 -4.28 -3.19
C ARG A 186 -10.03 -2.81 -3.55
N VAL A 187 -11.14 -2.10 -3.43
CA VAL A 187 -11.27 -0.71 -3.88
C VAL A 187 -11.49 0.19 -2.66
N ARG A 188 -10.58 1.13 -2.43
CA ARG A 188 -10.78 2.18 -1.42
C ARG A 188 -11.82 3.19 -1.91
N PRO A 189 -12.60 3.81 -1.00
CA PRO A 189 -13.63 4.78 -1.40
C PRO A 189 -13.03 5.97 -2.15
N SER A 190 -11.85 6.44 -1.74
CA SER A 190 -11.09 7.49 -2.44
C SER A 190 -10.66 7.13 -3.87
N ALA A 191 -10.58 5.85 -4.22
CA ALA A 191 -10.23 5.38 -5.55
C ALA A 191 -11.43 5.39 -6.52
N ARG A 192 -12.67 5.40 -6.00
CA ARG A 192 -13.89 5.23 -6.80
C ARG A 192 -14.07 6.27 -7.91
N PRO A 193 -13.83 7.58 -7.69
CA PRO A 193 -14.01 8.56 -8.76
C PRO A 193 -13.07 8.30 -9.95
N ALA A 194 -11.79 8.02 -9.68
CA ALA A 194 -10.79 7.73 -10.69
C ALA A 194 -11.07 6.38 -11.39
N LEU A 195 -11.47 5.36 -10.63
CA LEU A 195 -11.86 4.07 -11.19
C LEU A 195 -13.09 4.19 -12.10
N ARG A 196 -14.11 4.95 -11.66
CA ARG A 196 -15.30 5.23 -12.48
C ARG A 196 -14.92 5.91 -13.78
N GLN A 197 -14.13 6.97 -13.72
CA GLN A 197 -13.66 7.69 -14.89
C GLN A 197 -12.91 6.78 -15.87
N LEU A 198 -12.03 5.91 -15.35
CA LEU A 198 -11.31 4.92 -16.15
C LEU A 198 -12.29 3.97 -16.85
N LEU A 199 -13.22 3.38 -16.11
CA LEU A 199 -14.17 2.40 -16.63
C LEU A 199 -15.13 3.01 -17.65
N GLU A 200 -15.59 4.25 -17.44
CA GLU A 200 -16.45 4.99 -18.37
C GLU A 200 -15.73 5.36 -19.67
N ALA A 201 -14.44 5.66 -19.60
CA ALA A 201 -13.62 5.98 -20.78
C ALA A 201 -13.12 4.73 -21.53
N SER A 202 -13.18 3.56 -20.92
CA SER A 202 -12.69 2.31 -21.51
C SER A 202 -13.72 1.71 -22.45
N PRO A 203 -13.33 1.28 -23.67
CA PRO A 203 -14.22 0.53 -24.56
C PRO A 203 -14.66 -0.79 -23.91
N ASP A 204 -15.91 -1.21 -24.16
CA ASP A 204 -16.47 -2.41 -23.54
C ASP A 204 -15.81 -3.72 -24.00
N ASP A 205 -15.17 -3.72 -25.18
CA ASP A 205 -14.53 -4.87 -25.84
C ASP A 205 -12.99 -4.81 -25.87
N ALA A 206 -12.38 -3.74 -25.34
CA ALA A 206 -10.94 -3.59 -25.33
C ALA A 206 -10.32 -4.17 -24.05
N ALA A 207 -9.24 -4.93 -24.23
CA ALA A 207 -8.42 -5.34 -23.09
C ALA A 207 -7.70 -4.13 -22.48
N PHE A 208 -7.64 -4.08 -21.16
CA PHE A 208 -6.87 -3.06 -20.42
C PHE A 208 -6.16 -3.65 -19.21
N ALA A 209 -5.07 -3.03 -18.80
CA ALA A 209 -4.31 -3.36 -17.60
C ALA A 209 -4.53 -2.29 -16.52
N LEU A 210 -4.98 -2.72 -15.35
CA LEU A 210 -5.02 -1.90 -14.15
C LEU A 210 -3.75 -2.14 -13.34
N LEU A 211 -2.90 -1.13 -13.23
CA LEU A 211 -1.68 -1.15 -12.41
C LEU A 211 -2.05 -0.89 -10.94
N THR A 212 -1.68 -1.82 -10.06
CA THR A 212 -2.10 -1.83 -8.66
C THR A 212 -0.91 -1.70 -7.71
N ALA A 213 -1.16 -1.09 -6.56
CA ALA A 213 -0.22 -1.13 -5.44
C ALA A 213 -0.33 -2.49 -4.73
N PRO A 214 0.72 -2.94 -4.03
CA PRO A 214 0.65 -4.12 -3.17
C PRO A 214 -0.46 -3.96 -2.12
N ASP A 215 -1.27 -5.00 -1.93
CA ASP A 215 -2.22 -5.02 -0.82
C ASP A 215 -1.48 -5.08 0.51
N ALA A 216 -1.91 -4.29 1.48
CA ALA A 216 -1.23 -4.20 2.77
C ALA A 216 -1.44 -5.42 3.68
N ALA A 217 -2.43 -6.27 3.37
CA ALA A 217 -2.63 -7.55 4.03
C ALA A 217 -1.83 -8.69 3.36
N ALA A 218 -1.13 -8.44 2.25
CA ALA A 218 -0.40 -9.48 1.56
C ALA A 218 0.90 -9.85 2.29
N ASN A 219 1.16 -11.15 2.39
CA ASN A 219 2.41 -11.73 2.86
C ASN A 219 3.18 -12.47 1.74
N ALA A 220 2.76 -12.28 0.50
CA ALA A 220 3.51 -12.64 -0.70
C ALA A 220 3.25 -11.62 -1.80
N GLN A 221 4.27 -11.31 -2.60
CA GLN A 221 4.15 -10.44 -3.77
C GLN A 221 4.71 -11.15 -4.99
N LEU A 222 3.91 -11.22 -6.06
CA LEU A 222 4.32 -11.85 -7.32
C LEU A 222 5.50 -11.09 -7.94
N VAL A 223 6.41 -11.86 -8.55
CA VAL A 223 7.59 -11.39 -9.26
C VAL A 223 7.64 -12.03 -10.64
N TRP A 224 7.99 -11.24 -11.65
CA TRP A 224 8.14 -11.70 -13.01
C TRP A 224 9.37 -11.14 -13.69
N PHE A 225 10.01 -11.97 -14.51
CA PHE A 225 11.01 -11.56 -15.49
C PHE A 225 10.68 -12.09 -16.89
N PRO A 226 11.16 -11.42 -17.95
CA PRO A 226 11.07 -11.96 -19.31
C PRO A 226 11.59 -13.40 -19.40
N GLY A 227 10.82 -14.27 -20.06
CA GLY A 227 11.16 -15.69 -20.24
C GLY A 227 10.94 -16.59 -19.02
N GLN A 228 10.37 -16.07 -17.92
CA GLN A 228 10.05 -16.86 -16.74
C GLN A 228 9.00 -17.95 -17.05
N GLY A 229 9.29 -19.20 -16.69
CA GLY A 229 8.47 -20.37 -17.05
C GLY A 229 7.27 -20.66 -16.16
N GLY A 230 7.07 -19.92 -15.07
CA GLY A 230 5.98 -20.11 -14.12
C GLY A 230 5.88 -18.98 -13.10
N PRO A 231 4.84 -18.94 -12.26
CA PRO A 231 4.70 -17.90 -11.24
C PRO A 231 5.85 -17.95 -10.23
N SER A 232 6.27 -16.78 -9.74
CA SER A 232 7.25 -16.62 -8.67
C SER A 232 6.77 -15.51 -7.74
N ALA A 233 7.17 -15.56 -6.48
CA ALA A 233 6.83 -14.56 -5.48
C ALA A 233 7.99 -14.35 -4.50
N ILE A 234 8.01 -13.19 -3.85
CA ILE A 234 8.79 -12.93 -2.64
C ILE A 234 7.87 -12.92 -1.43
N THR A 235 8.39 -13.35 -0.28
CA THR A 235 7.65 -13.41 0.99
C THR A 235 8.51 -12.84 2.14
N PRO A 236 7.89 -12.37 3.23
CA PRO A 236 8.61 -12.14 4.49
C PRO A 236 9.27 -13.43 5.00
N PRO A 237 10.35 -13.32 5.78
CA PRO A 237 10.96 -14.47 6.45
C PRO A 237 9.93 -15.27 7.27
N GLY A 238 9.87 -16.58 7.05
CA GLY A 238 8.96 -17.49 7.78
C GLY A 238 7.52 -17.52 7.27
N SER A 239 7.15 -16.68 6.31
CA SER A 239 5.79 -16.69 5.74
C SER A 239 5.60 -17.86 4.78
N GLN A 240 4.38 -18.42 4.78
CA GLN A 240 3.93 -19.43 3.82
C GLN A 240 3.40 -18.83 2.51
N GLY A 241 3.24 -17.51 2.43
CA GLY A 241 2.78 -16.82 1.23
C GLY A 241 1.33 -17.12 0.84
N GLU A 242 0.45 -17.28 1.82
CA GLU A 242 -0.97 -17.61 1.62
C GLU A 242 -1.80 -16.42 1.10
N LEU A 243 -1.30 -15.20 1.32
CA LEU A 243 -1.95 -13.94 0.96
C LEU A 243 -1.13 -13.24 -0.13
N VAL A 244 -1.44 -13.52 -1.39
CA VAL A 244 -0.61 -13.12 -2.54
C VAL A 244 -1.16 -11.85 -3.20
N THR A 245 -0.34 -10.80 -3.32
CA THR A 245 -0.65 -9.60 -4.11
C THR A 245 0.04 -9.61 -5.48
N GLY A 246 -0.60 -8.98 -6.45
CA GLY A 246 -0.08 -8.72 -7.79
C GLY A 246 0.11 -7.23 -8.05
N GLY A 247 1.02 -6.89 -8.97
CA GLY A 247 1.28 -5.52 -9.42
C GLY A 247 0.32 -5.02 -10.51
N MET A 248 -0.49 -5.92 -11.09
CA MET A 248 -1.43 -5.58 -12.15
C MET A 248 -2.58 -6.59 -12.27
N LEU A 249 -3.69 -6.13 -12.84
CA LEU A 249 -4.80 -6.94 -13.34
C LEU A 249 -5.03 -6.60 -14.82
N VAL A 250 -4.83 -7.57 -15.71
CA VAL A 250 -5.30 -7.45 -17.10
C VAL A 250 -6.72 -7.97 -17.19
N VAL A 251 -7.63 -7.14 -17.70
CA VAL A 251 -9.00 -7.55 -18.03
C VAL A 251 -9.11 -7.62 -19.53
N ALA A 252 -9.55 -8.77 -20.04
CA ALA A 252 -9.96 -8.95 -21.43
C ALA A 252 -11.41 -9.42 -21.44
N SER A 253 -12.32 -8.53 -21.82
CA SER A 253 -13.74 -8.86 -22.00
C SER A 253 -13.97 -9.60 -23.33
N GLY A 254 -15.20 -10.06 -23.57
CA GLY A 254 -15.57 -10.69 -24.84
C GLY A 254 -15.14 -12.15 -24.98
N GLN A 255 -14.74 -12.80 -23.89
CA GLN A 255 -14.26 -14.19 -23.92
C GLN A 255 -15.43 -15.17 -23.87
N GLU A 256 -15.25 -16.40 -24.37
CA GLU A 256 -16.31 -17.41 -24.36
C GLU A 256 -16.62 -17.93 -22.95
N ARG A 257 -15.66 -17.81 -22.03
CA ARG A 257 -15.73 -18.32 -20.66
C ARG A 257 -14.98 -17.38 -19.72
N ASP A 258 -15.41 -17.36 -18.47
CA ASP A 258 -14.68 -16.69 -17.40
C ASP A 258 -13.47 -17.53 -16.95
N GLU A 259 -12.30 -16.90 -16.92
CA GLU A 259 -11.06 -17.47 -16.39
C GLU A 259 -10.25 -16.38 -15.69
N VAL A 260 -9.87 -16.65 -14.45
CA VAL A 260 -8.95 -15.83 -13.65
C VAL A 260 -7.74 -16.68 -13.32
N ARG A 261 -6.55 -16.18 -13.67
CA ARG A 261 -5.28 -16.87 -13.44
C ARG A 261 -4.16 -15.91 -13.06
N ILE A 262 -3.09 -16.44 -12.47
CA ILE A 262 -1.83 -15.72 -12.33
C ILE A 262 -1.21 -15.56 -13.72
N HIS A 263 -0.77 -14.34 -14.03
CA HIS A 263 -0.05 -14.04 -15.24
C HIS A 263 1.01 -12.96 -14.95
N GLU A 264 2.25 -13.23 -15.34
CA GLU A 264 3.41 -12.41 -14.98
C GLU A 264 3.49 -12.16 -13.45
N ASP A 265 3.59 -10.90 -13.04
CA ASP A 265 3.61 -10.43 -11.65
C ASP A 265 2.23 -9.94 -11.19
N GLY A 266 1.16 -10.42 -11.83
CA GLY A 266 -0.21 -10.03 -11.55
C GLY A 266 -1.21 -11.12 -11.93
N PHE A 267 -2.39 -10.67 -12.32
CA PHE A 267 -3.50 -11.54 -12.67
C PHE A 267 -4.06 -11.17 -14.03
N ALA A 268 -4.58 -12.17 -14.74
CA ALA A 268 -5.37 -11.96 -15.95
C ALA A 268 -6.79 -12.47 -15.70
N TRP A 269 -7.78 -11.65 -16.03
CA TRP A 269 -9.18 -12.02 -16.05
C TRP A 269 -9.69 -11.98 -17.49
N LEU A 270 -9.91 -13.17 -18.04
CA LEU A 270 -10.60 -13.42 -19.30
C LEU A 270 -12.09 -13.48 -18.98
N ALA A 271 -12.85 -12.44 -19.30
CA ALA A 271 -14.22 -12.29 -18.83
C ALA A 271 -15.24 -12.58 -19.93
N HIS A 272 -16.24 -13.40 -19.61
CA HIS A 272 -17.44 -13.51 -20.43
C HIS A 272 -18.19 -12.16 -20.44
N PRO A 273 -18.81 -11.73 -21.56
CA PRO A 273 -19.50 -10.45 -21.64
C PRO A 273 -20.45 -10.15 -20.46
N SER A 274 -21.28 -11.11 -20.06
CA SER A 274 -22.22 -10.93 -18.95
C SER A 274 -21.55 -10.78 -17.58
N SER A 275 -20.40 -11.43 -17.38
CA SER A 275 -19.64 -11.37 -16.13
C SER A 275 -18.90 -10.04 -16.03
N TRP A 276 -18.33 -9.58 -17.15
CA TRP A 276 -17.75 -8.25 -17.24
C TRP A 276 -18.80 -7.15 -16.99
N GLU A 277 -19.97 -7.23 -17.63
CA GLU A 277 -21.05 -6.25 -17.45
C GLU A 277 -21.47 -6.13 -15.97
N ARG A 278 -21.66 -7.28 -15.29
CA ARG A 278 -21.99 -7.33 -13.86
C ARG A 278 -20.90 -6.69 -13.00
N ALA A 279 -19.64 -7.06 -13.21
CA ALA A 279 -18.53 -6.49 -12.44
C ALA A 279 -18.34 -4.99 -12.70
N ARG A 280 -18.45 -4.57 -13.95
CA ARG A 280 -18.36 -3.15 -14.32
C ARG A 280 -19.47 -2.36 -13.64
N ALA A 281 -20.70 -2.85 -13.64
CA ALA A 281 -21.81 -2.21 -12.92
C ALA A 281 -21.52 -2.09 -11.42
N CYS A 282 -21.03 -3.15 -10.76
CA CYS A 282 -20.67 -3.11 -9.34
C CYS A 282 -19.51 -2.13 -9.06
N LEU A 283 -18.46 -2.11 -9.89
CA LEU A 283 -17.34 -1.17 -9.73
C LEU A 283 -17.78 0.28 -9.91
N LEU A 284 -18.66 0.56 -10.89
CA LEU A 284 -19.23 1.89 -11.11
C LEU A 284 -20.12 2.34 -9.95
N ALA A 285 -20.91 1.42 -9.39
CA ALA A 285 -21.78 1.67 -8.24
C ALA A 285 -20.98 1.76 -6.91
N GLY A 286 -19.77 1.21 -6.86
CA GLY A 286 -19.03 1.04 -5.62
C GLY A 286 -19.67 -0.01 -4.71
N GLU A 287 -20.15 -1.11 -5.31
CA GLU A 287 -20.78 -2.22 -4.60
C GLU A 287 -19.86 -3.44 -4.56
N ALA A 288 -20.08 -4.30 -3.57
CA ALA A 288 -19.40 -5.58 -3.50
C ALA A 288 -19.99 -6.57 -4.52
N LEU A 289 -19.16 -7.49 -5.02
CA LEU A 289 -19.59 -8.54 -5.92
C LEU A 289 -18.91 -9.85 -5.57
N ASP A 290 -19.70 -10.92 -5.54
CA ASP A 290 -19.23 -12.30 -5.49
C ASP A 290 -19.49 -12.98 -6.83
N MET A 291 -18.44 -13.56 -7.41
CA MET A 291 -18.50 -14.25 -8.69
C MET A 291 -17.72 -15.57 -8.59
N PRO A 292 -18.42 -16.67 -8.19
CA PRO A 292 -17.81 -17.99 -8.22
C PRO A 292 -17.56 -18.41 -9.66
N LEU A 293 -16.36 -18.92 -9.95
CA LEU A 293 -15.93 -19.36 -11.27
C LEU A 293 -15.64 -20.88 -11.25
N ALA A 294 -15.60 -21.49 -12.43
CA ALA A 294 -15.34 -22.92 -12.53
C ALA A 294 -13.83 -23.22 -12.47
N ASP A 295 -13.45 -24.31 -11.79
CA ASP A 295 -12.10 -24.89 -11.81
C ASP A 295 -11.61 -25.07 -13.27
N PRO A 296 -10.38 -24.64 -13.61
CA PRO A 296 -9.26 -24.23 -12.74
C PRO A 296 -9.13 -22.73 -12.47
N SER A 297 -10.19 -21.95 -12.71
CA SER A 297 -10.19 -20.52 -12.41
C SER A 297 -10.20 -20.27 -10.90
N PHE A 298 -9.58 -19.16 -10.49
CA PHE A 298 -9.88 -18.56 -9.18
C PHE A 298 -11.27 -17.94 -9.21
N ASP A 299 -11.95 -17.94 -8.07
CA ASP A 299 -13.15 -17.11 -7.88
C ASP A 299 -12.77 -15.63 -7.89
N LEU A 300 -13.71 -14.77 -8.25
CA LEU A 300 -13.52 -13.32 -8.25
C LEU A 300 -14.43 -12.66 -7.22
N ARG A 301 -13.85 -11.80 -6.38
CA ARG A 301 -14.58 -10.95 -5.44
C ARG A 301 -14.19 -9.48 -5.61
N ILE A 302 -15.17 -8.60 -5.60
CA ILE A 302 -14.97 -7.14 -5.54
C ILE A 302 -15.35 -6.68 -4.14
N GLU A 303 -14.42 -6.05 -3.45
CA GLU A 303 -14.60 -5.54 -2.10
C GLU A 303 -14.48 -4.02 -2.10
N THR A 304 -15.44 -3.34 -1.48
CA THR A 304 -15.22 -1.96 -1.04
C THR A 304 -14.60 -1.99 0.34
N LEU A 305 -13.46 -1.33 0.50
CA LEU A 305 -12.87 -1.10 1.81
C LEU A 305 -13.59 0.07 2.51
N ALA A 306 -13.74 0.01 3.83
CA ALA A 306 -14.16 1.16 4.61
C ALA A 306 -13.12 2.29 4.47
N GLU A 307 -13.58 3.55 4.46
CA GLU A 307 -12.68 4.70 4.51
C GLU A 307 -12.15 4.84 5.93
N GLY A 308 -11.00 4.22 6.16
CA GLY A 308 -10.31 4.30 7.43
C GLY A 308 -8.96 3.63 7.37
N PHE A 309 -8.02 4.20 8.10
CA PHE A 309 -6.71 3.62 8.25
C PHE A 309 -6.85 2.19 8.80
N LEU A 310 -6.34 1.21 8.06
CA LEU A 310 -5.70 0.06 8.65
C LEU A 310 -4.25 0.46 8.91
N HIS A 311 -3.80 0.36 10.16
CA HIS A 311 -2.74 -0.56 10.62
C HIS A 311 -2.43 -0.26 12.08
N TYR A 312 -2.20 -1.30 12.87
CA TYR A 312 -1.32 -1.23 14.04
C TYR A 312 -0.50 -2.52 14.11
N LEU A 313 0.83 -2.39 14.00
CA LEU A 313 1.82 -3.43 14.33
C LEU A 313 2.02 -3.51 15.86
N PRO A 314 2.44 -4.66 16.40
CA PRO A 314 3.26 -4.65 17.60
C PRO A 314 4.69 -4.19 17.26
N VAL A 315 5.17 -3.25 18.07
CA VAL A 315 6.57 -2.82 18.13
C VAL A 315 7.41 -4.01 18.59
N ASN A 316 8.34 -4.48 17.76
CA ASN A 316 9.34 -5.55 18.01
C ASN A 316 8.87 -7.02 17.93
N GLY A 317 8.32 -7.43 16.79
CA GLY A 317 8.11 -8.85 16.47
C GLY A 317 7.66 -9.03 15.03
N ALA A 318 7.69 -10.26 14.51
CA ALA A 318 6.99 -10.60 13.28
C ALA A 318 5.54 -10.09 13.35
N PRO A 319 4.93 -9.66 12.23
CA PRO A 319 3.53 -9.21 12.24
C PRO A 319 2.66 -10.30 12.84
N ASP A 320 2.11 -10.01 14.03
CA ASP A 320 1.06 -10.84 14.60
C ASP A 320 -0.22 -10.45 13.86
N GLU A 321 -0.54 -11.20 12.79
CA GLU A 321 -1.72 -10.99 11.93
C GLU A 321 -3.04 -11.11 12.71
N SER A 322 -2.98 -11.49 13.98
CA SER A 322 -4.07 -11.55 14.93
C SER A 322 -4.69 -10.20 15.30
N LEU A 323 -4.12 -9.03 15.00
CA LEU A 323 -4.61 -7.79 15.61
C LEU A 323 -4.79 -6.65 14.59
N ARG A 324 -6.04 -6.19 14.38
CA ARG A 324 -6.39 -5.16 13.38
C ARG A 324 -7.30 -4.09 13.93
N ILE A 325 -6.96 -2.81 13.73
CA ILE A 325 -7.86 -1.67 13.96
C ILE A 325 -8.31 -1.11 12.61
N THR A 326 -9.62 -0.94 12.43
CA THR A 326 -10.23 -0.35 11.24
C THR A 326 -11.02 0.87 11.65
N LEU A 327 -10.59 2.07 11.23
CA LEU A 327 -11.41 3.26 11.43
C LEU A 327 -12.65 3.19 10.52
N LEU A 328 -13.82 3.54 11.03
CA LEU A 328 -15.07 3.60 10.25
C LEU A 328 -15.49 5.06 9.97
N THR A 329 -14.87 6.01 10.65
CA THR A 329 -15.06 7.44 10.45
C THR A 329 -13.98 7.99 9.50
N PRO A 330 -14.35 8.72 8.43
CA PRO A 330 -13.39 9.33 7.50
C PRO A 330 -12.36 10.22 8.22
N ASP A 331 -11.12 10.26 7.73
CA ASP A 331 -10.01 10.96 8.41
C ASP A 331 -10.29 12.45 8.67
N GLU A 332 -10.90 13.15 7.71
CA GLU A 332 -11.23 14.57 7.87
C GLU A 332 -12.23 14.78 9.01
N ALA A 333 -13.26 13.95 9.08
CA ALA A 333 -14.23 13.97 10.17
C ALA A 333 -13.59 13.57 11.50
N LEU A 334 -12.68 12.59 11.48
CA LEU A 334 -11.95 12.12 12.65
C LEU A 334 -11.08 13.21 13.27
N ARG A 335 -10.28 13.92 12.44
CA ARG A 335 -9.42 15.04 12.88
C ARG A 335 -10.21 16.22 13.46
N GLN A 336 -11.44 16.41 12.99
CA GLN A 336 -12.36 17.41 13.55
C GLN A 336 -13.02 16.93 14.85
N ALA A 337 -13.31 15.63 14.94
CA ALA A 337 -14.02 15.00 16.04
C ALA A 337 -13.13 14.77 17.27
N VAL A 338 -11.87 14.38 17.12
CA VAL A 338 -11.02 13.98 18.25
C VAL A 338 -9.56 14.25 17.96
N ASP A 339 -8.77 14.47 19.02
CA ASP A 339 -7.32 14.48 18.90
C ASP A 339 -6.81 13.09 18.50
N ILE A 340 -6.06 13.01 17.39
CA ILE A 340 -5.64 11.74 16.80
C ILE A 340 -4.69 10.96 17.71
N GLU A 341 -3.81 11.64 18.46
CA GLU A 341 -2.89 10.97 19.38
C GLU A 341 -3.65 10.38 20.58
N VAL A 342 -4.68 11.10 21.04
CA VAL A 342 -5.59 10.63 22.08
C VAL A 342 -6.38 9.41 21.60
N LEU A 343 -7.01 9.47 20.42
CA LEU A 343 -7.75 8.35 19.85
C LEU A 343 -6.83 7.13 19.63
N SER A 344 -5.61 7.37 19.12
CA SER A 344 -4.65 6.30 18.89
C SER A 344 -4.23 5.60 20.18
N ARG A 345 -4.02 6.34 21.28
CA ARG A 345 -3.76 5.75 22.60
C ARG A 345 -4.94 4.92 23.10
N TYR A 346 -6.16 5.42 22.92
CA TYR A 346 -7.37 4.68 23.28
C TYR A 346 -7.51 3.39 22.47
N ALA A 347 -7.36 3.45 21.15
CA ALA A 347 -7.45 2.28 20.28
C ALA A 347 -6.39 1.22 20.60
N LYS A 348 -5.16 1.62 20.97
CA LYS A 348 -4.13 0.71 21.50
C LYS A 348 -4.51 0.06 22.82
N ALA A 349 -5.12 0.82 23.73
CA ALA A 349 -5.57 0.28 25.00
C ALA A 349 -6.72 -0.72 24.82
N VAL A 350 -7.65 -0.45 23.88
CA VAL A 350 -8.67 -1.41 23.45
C VAL A 350 -8.02 -2.67 22.88
N LEU A 351 -7.03 -2.53 22.00
CA LEU A 351 -6.30 -3.66 21.43
C LEU A 351 -5.60 -4.51 22.49
N ALA A 352 -4.92 -3.87 23.45
CA ALA A 352 -4.26 -4.54 24.56
C ALA A 352 -5.28 -5.30 25.45
N ALA A 353 -6.45 -4.71 25.67
CA ALA A 353 -7.55 -5.35 26.41
C ALA A 353 -8.11 -6.58 25.68
N MET A 354 -8.00 -6.62 24.35
CA MET A 354 -8.43 -7.77 23.54
C MET A 354 -7.38 -8.87 23.40
N THR A 355 -6.13 -8.61 23.81
CA THR A 355 -5.05 -9.58 23.68
C THR A 355 -5.31 -10.78 24.60
N GLY A 356 -5.35 -11.99 24.03
CA GLY A 356 -5.61 -13.24 24.77
C GLY A 356 -7.06 -13.66 24.88
N LEU A 357 -7.98 -12.96 24.19
CA LEU A 357 -9.40 -13.33 24.09
C LEU A 357 -9.66 -14.28 22.92
N GLU A 358 -10.84 -14.92 22.92
CA GLU A 358 -11.29 -15.73 21.78
C GLU A 358 -11.39 -14.90 20.50
N LEU A 359 -11.28 -15.58 19.36
CA LEU A 359 -11.41 -15.00 18.02
C LEU A 359 -12.65 -14.10 17.88
N GLY A 360 -12.45 -12.86 17.44
CA GLY A 360 -13.54 -11.94 17.13
C GLY A 360 -13.10 -10.48 17.08
N GLY A 361 -14.05 -9.56 17.05
CA GLY A 361 -13.80 -8.13 17.08
C GLY A 361 -14.67 -7.38 18.08
N VAL A 362 -14.40 -6.10 18.27
CA VAL A 362 -15.32 -5.14 18.90
C VAL A 362 -15.51 -3.96 17.98
N HIS A 363 -16.75 -3.50 17.87
CA HIS A 363 -17.10 -2.22 17.28
C HIS A 363 -17.20 -1.19 18.41
N VAL A 364 -16.45 -0.10 18.28
CA VAL A 364 -16.44 1.00 19.26
C VAL A 364 -17.00 2.25 18.62
N THR A 365 -18.05 2.81 19.24
CA THR A 365 -18.62 4.12 18.88
C THR A 365 -18.47 5.09 20.05
N LEU A 366 -17.94 6.27 19.76
CA LEU A 366 -17.77 7.40 20.68
C LEU A 366 -18.73 8.51 20.26
N ALA A 367 -19.46 9.06 21.22
CA ALA A 367 -20.35 10.21 21.01
C ALA A 367 -20.07 11.31 22.05
N PRO A 368 -20.26 12.60 21.70
CA PRO A 368 -19.97 13.70 22.62
C PRO A 368 -20.75 13.60 23.93
N GLY A 369 -20.05 13.57 25.06
CA GLY A 369 -20.65 13.52 26.40
C GLY A 369 -21.25 12.15 26.78
N GLU A 370 -21.05 11.12 25.96
CA GLU A 370 -21.52 9.75 26.25
C GLU A 370 -20.34 8.82 26.57
N ALA A 371 -20.62 7.75 27.31
CA ALA A 371 -19.66 6.66 27.46
C ALA A 371 -19.46 5.93 26.11
N ALA A 372 -18.29 5.31 25.92
CA ALA A 372 -18.04 4.50 24.72
C ALA A 372 -19.06 3.37 24.62
N ARG A 373 -19.68 3.25 23.45
CA ARG A 373 -20.52 2.11 23.11
C ARG A 373 -19.63 1.06 22.48
N VAL A 374 -19.63 -0.14 23.06
CA VAL A 374 -18.83 -1.27 22.60
C VAL A 374 -19.77 -2.42 22.31
N GLU A 375 -19.71 -2.92 21.08
CA GLU A 375 -20.48 -4.06 20.60
C GLU A 375 -19.52 -5.18 20.18
N GLY A 376 -19.77 -6.40 20.68
CA GLY A 376 -18.95 -7.56 20.33
C GLY A 376 -19.27 -8.09 18.95
N LEU A 377 -18.24 -8.38 18.15
CA LEU A 377 -18.30 -9.00 16.84
C LEU A 377 -17.71 -10.41 16.94
N GLY A 378 -18.48 -11.34 17.48
CA GLY A 378 -18.01 -12.73 17.67
C GLY A 378 -17.11 -12.95 18.89
N VAL A 379 -16.97 -11.96 19.78
CA VAL A 379 -16.32 -12.10 21.10
C VAL A 379 -17.34 -12.30 22.22
N ASP A 380 -16.91 -12.86 23.35
CA ASP A 380 -17.77 -13.06 24.52
C ASP A 380 -18.09 -11.74 25.27
N ALA A 381 -19.09 -11.76 26.14
CA ALA A 381 -19.52 -10.56 26.87
C ALA A 381 -18.44 -9.99 27.82
N GLY A 382 -17.56 -10.84 28.36
CA GLY A 382 -16.44 -10.44 29.21
C GLY A 382 -15.40 -9.62 28.44
N ALA A 383 -15.14 -9.98 27.18
CA ALA A 383 -14.32 -9.19 26.26
C ALA A 383 -14.87 -7.75 26.11
N VAL A 384 -16.17 -7.65 25.86
CA VAL A 384 -16.85 -6.35 25.69
C VAL A 384 -16.75 -5.51 26.96
N GLU A 385 -16.94 -6.10 28.14
CA GLU A 385 -16.82 -5.38 29.42
C GLU A 385 -15.38 -4.93 29.71
N THR A 386 -14.39 -5.73 29.34
CA THR A 386 -12.97 -5.35 29.47
C THR A 386 -12.66 -4.13 28.62
N VAL A 387 -13.18 -4.08 27.39
CA VAL A 387 -13.01 -2.93 26.50
C VAL A 387 -13.78 -1.71 26.99
N ARG A 388 -14.99 -1.86 27.56
CA ARG A 388 -15.77 -0.76 28.16
C ARG A 388 -15.07 -0.12 29.36
N ALA A 389 -14.23 -0.87 30.06
CA ALA A 389 -13.45 -0.36 31.18
C ALA A 389 -12.27 0.55 30.75
N VAL A 390 -11.90 0.54 29.46
CA VAL A 390 -10.89 1.45 28.92
C VAL A 390 -11.46 2.86 28.87
N GLU A 391 -10.80 3.81 29.52
CA GLU A 391 -11.25 5.21 29.58
C GLU A 391 -11.31 5.82 28.18
N ALA A 392 -12.54 6.13 27.74
CA ALA A 392 -12.80 6.68 26.43
C ALA A 392 -12.42 8.16 26.34
N PRO A 393 -11.86 8.61 25.21
CA PRO A 393 -11.51 10.00 25.04
C PRO A 393 -12.76 10.86 24.81
N SER A 394 -12.68 12.13 25.19
CA SER A 394 -13.71 13.10 24.81
C SER A 394 -13.67 13.36 23.31
N VAL A 395 -14.83 13.27 22.67
CA VAL A 395 -15.01 13.57 21.24
C VAL A 395 -15.95 14.75 21.05
N ARG A 396 -15.72 15.52 19.99
CA ARG A 396 -16.52 16.68 19.55
C ARG A 396 -17.62 16.29 18.56
N ALA A 397 -17.46 15.14 17.90
CA ALA A 397 -18.44 14.55 16.99
C ALA A 397 -18.37 13.02 17.09
N GLY A 398 -19.32 12.32 16.45
CA GLY A 398 -19.35 10.86 16.44
C GLY A 398 -18.09 10.26 15.79
N VAL A 399 -17.47 9.29 16.47
CA VAL A 399 -16.33 8.52 15.96
C VAL A 399 -16.64 7.04 16.11
N ALA A 400 -16.36 6.26 15.07
CA ALA A 400 -16.52 4.80 15.07
C ALA A 400 -15.27 4.12 14.52
N PHE A 401 -14.89 3.01 15.15
CA PHE A 401 -13.81 2.13 14.71
C PHE A 401 -14.04 0.70 15.18
N GLU A 402 -13.43 -0.26 14.50
CA GLU A 402 -13.43 -1.67 14.86
C GLU A 402 -12.03 -2.11 15.28
N VAL A 403 -11.97 -3.04 16.23
CA VAL A 403 -10.75 -3.73 16.64
C VAL A 403 -11.00 -5.22 16.53
N HIS A 404 -10.15 -5.95 15.83
CA HIS A 404 -10.27 -7.39 15.58
C HIS A 404 -9.08 -8.12 16.19
N ALA A 405 -9.37 -9.23 16.89
CA ALA A 405 -8.45 -10.24 17.41
C ALA A 405 -8.66 -11.57 16.65
N GLY A 406 -7.78 -11.88 15.69
CA GLY A 406 -7.65 -13.14 14.95
C GLY A 406 -6.65 -14.12 15.60
N LEU A 407 -6.52 -15.33 15.05
CA LEU A 407 -5.39 -16.21 15.31
C LEU A 407 -4.43 -15.96 14.15
N GLY A 408 -3.21 -15.57 14.46
CA GLY A 408 -2.11 -15.61 13.49
C GLY A 408 -1.70 -17.05 13.16
#